data_AF-A0A7S2YLL8-F1
#
_entry.id   AF-A0A7S2YLL8-F1
#
_cell.length_a   1.000
_cell.length_b   1.000
_cell.length_c   1.000
_cell.angle_alpha   90.00
_cell.angle_beta   90.00
_cell.angle_gamma   90.00
#
_symmetry.space_group_name_H-M   'P 1'
#
loop_
_entity.id
_entity.type
_entity.pdbx_description
1 polymer ?
#
loop_
_entity_poly.entity_id
_entity_poly.type
_entity_poly.pdbx_seq_one_letter_code
_entity_poly.pdbx_strand_id
1 'polypeptide(L)'
;WMKDPETVVVSDAMPVLKPNGDPYPWETPLQGFTCHPRTSGTRGRFLRMVREDLKDEVPLMTAISRMTYLPAKYLFELGGVPHFRTKGRMQEGCDADICILDPDTVTDNSTYQPGEGMLPTTGIPYVLVN
;
A
#
# COMPACT_ATOMS: atom_id res chain seq x y z
N TRP A 1 18.20 -0.38 5.63
CA TRP A 1 16.89 -1.03 5.50
C TRP A 1 16.25 -0.78 4.14
N MET A 2 16.13 0.45 3.62
CA MET A 2 15.47 0.67 2.32
C MET A 2 16.16 0.00 1.11
N LYS A 3 17.47 -0.24 1.17
CA LYS A 3 18.24 -0.93 0.12
C LYS A 3 18.22 -2.46 0.25
N ASP A 4 17.69 -2.99 1.36
CA ASP A 4 17.63 -4.43 1.59
C ASP A 4 16.44 -5.01 0.82
N PRO A 5 16.67 -5.96 -0.11
CA PRO A 5 15.61 -6.53 -0.95
C PRO A 5 14.61 -7.39 -0.17
N GLU A 6 14.95 -7.87 1.04
CA GLU A 6 14.08 -8.74 1.84
C GLU A 6 13.19 -7.98 2.83
N THR A 7 13.36 -6.65 2.94
CA THR A 7 12.54 -5.84 3.84
C THR A 7 11.11 -5.67 3.31
N VAL A 8 10.10 -6.08 4.07
CA VAL A 8 8.69 -5.85 3.71
C VAL A 8 8.21 -4.45 4.11
N VAL A 9 7.28 -3.90 3.32
CA VAL A 9 6.59 -2.64 3.65
C VAL A 9 5.22 -2.97 4.24
N VAL A 10 5.01 -2.55 5.48
CA VAL A 10 3.77 -2.78 6.23
C VAL A 10 3.21 -1.47 6.75
N SER A 11 1.90 -1.43 6.96
CA SER A 11 1.21 -0.33 7.63
C SER A 11 0.32 -0.93 8.72
N ASP A 12 0.52 -0.51 9.96
CA ASP A 12 -0.36 -0.79 11.11
C ASP A 12 -1.56 0.18 11.14
N ALA A 13 -1.99 0.65 9.96
CA ALA A 13 -3.05 1.63 9.76
C ALA A 13 -4.23 1.44 10.74
N MET A 14 -4.70 2.53 11.33
CA MET A 14 -5.85 2.50 12.23
C MET A 14 -7.11 2.91 11.49
N PRO A 15 -8.25 2.23 11.72
CA PRO A 15 -9.51 2.63 11.12
C PRO A 15 -9.91 4.02 11.64
N VAL A 16 -10.41 4.86 10.75
CA VAL A 16 -11.04 6.13 11.13
C VAL A 16 -12.49 5.82 11.49
N LEU A 17 -12.82 6.00 12.77
CA LEU A 17 -14.13 5.68 13.33
C LEU A 17 -14.84 6.94 13.81
N LYS A 18 -16.17 6.88 13.87
CA LYS A 18 -16.99 7.89 14.53
C LYS A 18 -16.75 7.85 16.05
N PRO A 19 -17.11 8.89 16.82
CA PRO A 19 -16.94 8.90 18.27
C PRO A 19 -17.63 7.74 19.00
N ASN A 20 -18.70 7.19 18.43
CA ASN A 20 -19.41 6.03 18.96
C ASN A 20 -18.79 4.68 18.56
N GLY A 21 -17.67 4.67 17.83
CA GLY A 21 -16.97 3.47 17.39
C GLY A 21 -17.43 2.92 16.03
N ASP A 22 -18.49 3.47 15.44
CA ASP A 22 -19.00 2.98 14.16
C ASP A 22 -18.11 3.40 12.98
N PRO A 23 -18.03 2.58 11.91
CA PRO A 23 -17.36 2.97 10.69
C PRO A 23 -18.12 4.09 9.95
N TYR A 24 -17.38 4.81 9.11
CA TYR A 24 -17.97 5.71 8.12
C TYR A 24 -18.51 4.90 6.92
N PRO A 25 -19.61 5.34 6.26
CA PRO A 25 -20.07 4.76 5.01
C PRO A 25 -18.98 4.79 3.93
N TRP A 26 -19.02 3.84 2.98
CA TRP A 26 -18.03 3.74 1.90
C TRP A 26 -17.93 5.01 1.04
N GLU A 27 -19.06 5.66 0.77
CA GLU A 27 -19.15 6.89 -0.04
C GLU A 27 -18.66 8.15 0.69
N THR A 28 -18.12 8.02 1.91
CA THR A 28 -17.67 9.18 2.68
C THR A 28 -16.45 9.81 2.01
N PRO A 29 -16.47 11.13 1.70
CA PRO A 29 -15.30 11.81 1.18
C PRO A 29 -14.09 11.65 2.10
N LEU A 30 -12.91 11.42 1.54
CA LEU A 30 -11.70 11.16 2.32
C LEU A 30 -11.04 12.41 2.91
N GLN A 31 -11.55 13.60 2.58
CA GLN A 31 -11.12 14.89 3.12
C GLN A 31 -11.74 15.16 4.49
N GLY A 32 -11.03 15.90 5.35
CA GLY A 32 -11.54 16.35 6.66
C GLY A 32 -11.27 15.39 7.81
N PHE A 33 -10.58 14.27 7.57
CA PHE A 33 -10.19 13.33 8.62
C PHE A 33 -8.79 13.61 9.17
N THR A 34 -8.69 13.73 10.49
CA THR A 34 -7.42 13.79 11.21
C THR A 34 -7.07 12.40 11.74
N CYS A 35 -6.07 11.78 11.11
CA CYS A 35 -5.46 10.55 11.57
C CYS A 35 -3.97 10.54 11.18
N HIS A 36 -3.25 9.51 11.60
CA HIS A 36 -1.86 9.36 11.19
C HIS A 36 -1.77 9.13 9.66
N PRO A 37 -0.94 9.88 8.91
CA PRO A 37 -0.91 9.84 7.43
C PRO A 37 -0.56 8.46 6.86
N ARG A 38 0.12 7.61 7.63
CA ARG A 38 0.38 6.20 7.28
C ARG A 38 -0.89 5.39 6.94
N THR A 39 -2.08 5.83 7.37
CA THR A 39 -3.34 5.13 7.05
C THR A 39 -3.58 5.07 5.54
N SER A 40 -3.43 6.18 4.81
CA SER A 40 -3.64 6.23 3.35
C SER A 40 -2.36 6.41 2.53
N GLY A 41 -1.25 6.86 3.15
CA GLY A 41 -0.04 7.27 2.44
C GLY A 41 1.09 6.25 2.35
N THR A 42 1.13 5.19 3.17
CA THR A 42 2.34 4.35 3.34
C THR A 42 2.93 3.81 2.03
N ARG A 43 2.09 3.24 1.16
CA ARG A 43 2.54 2.65 -0.12
C ARG A 43 2.91 3.71 -1.14
N GLY A 44 2.11 4.78 -1.25
CA GLY A 44 2.41 5.91 -2.13
C GLY A 44 3.72 6.60 -1.77
N ARG A 45 3.96 6.81 -0.47
CA ARG A 45 5.19 7.41 0.05
C ARG A 45 6.41 6.54 -0.25
N PHE A 46 6.29 5.24 -0.02
CA PHE A 46 7.39 4.31 -0.31
C PHE A 46 7.74 4.29 -1.79
N LEU A 47 6.75 4.20 -2.69
CA LEU A 47 6.99 4.23 -4.13
C LEU A 47 7.61 5.56 -4.57
N ARG A 48 7.12 6.69 -4.04
CA ARG A 48 7.73 8.02 -4.28
C ARG A 48 9.18 8.07 -3.83
N MET A 49 9.48 7.65 -2.60
CA MET A 49 10.85 7.62 -2.08
C MET A 49 11.78 6.72 -2.92
N VAL A 50 11.27 5.58 -3.40
CA VAL A 50 12.04 4.73 -4.32
C VAL A 50 12.35 5.48 -5.63
N ARG A 51 11.36 6.15 -6.23
CA ARG A 51 11.54 6.94 -7.46
C ARG A 51 12.49 8.13 -7.27
N GLU A 52 12.31 8.89 -6.20
CA GLU A 52 12.99 10.18 -5.99
C GLU A 52 14.39 10.00 -5.39
N ASP A 53 14.52 9.12 -4.40
CA ASP A 53 15.72 9.05 -3.56
C ASP A 53 16.59 7.81 -3.83
N LEU A 54 16.01 6.73 -4.39
CA LEU A 54 16.68 5.41 -4.46
C LEU A 54 16.65 4.75 -5.84
N LYS A 55 16.30 5.48 -6.91
CA LYS A 55 16.06 4.90 -8.25
C LYS A 55 17.24 4.10 -8.81
N ASP A 56 18.47 4.49 -8.48
CA ASP A 56 19.70 3.85 -8.97
C ASP A 56 20.14 2.68 -8.07
N GLU A 57 19.45 2.47 -6.95
CA GLU A 57 19.83 1.51 -5.90
C GLU A 57 18.76 0.43 -5.68
N VAL A 58 17.49 0.77 -5.89
CA VAL A 58 16.34 -0.10 -5.68
C VAL A 58 15.50 -0.13 -6.96
N PRO A 59 15.58 -1.22 -7.75
CA PRO A 59 14.72 -1.40 -8.91
C PRO A 59 13.23 -1.38 -8.52
N LEU A 60 12.39 -0.81 -9.38
CA LEU A 60 10.94 -0.72 -9.16
C LEU A 60 10.31 -2.07 -8.82
N MET A 61 10.72 -3.15 -9.50
CA MET A 61 10.19 -4.50 -9.23
C MET A 61 10.60 -5.04 -7.86
N THR A 62 11.77 -4.66 -7.34
CA THR A 62 12.17 -4.95 -5.96
C THR A 62 11.30 -4.18 -4.98
N ALA A 63 10.98 -2.91 -5.26
CA ALA A 63 10.05 -2.15 -4.42
C ALA A 63 8.64 -2.77 -4.42
N ILE A 64 8.12 -3.15 -5.58
CA ILE A 64 6.79 -3.79 -5.71
C ILE A 64 6.76 -5.12 -4.94
N SER A 65 7.77 -5.99 -5.08
CA SER A 65 7.79 -7.31 -4.42
C SER A 65 7.70 -7.20 -2.89
N ARG A 66 8.26 -6.14 -2.29
CA ARG A 66 8.26 -5.86 -0.85
C ARG A 66 6.88 -5.51 -0.28
N MET A 67 5.92 -5.16 -1.15
CA MET A 67 4.54 -4.86 -0.78
C MET A 67 3.51 -5.83 -1.41
N THR A 68 3.96 -6.83 -2.19
CA THR A 68 3.11 -7.83 -2.85
C THR A 68 3.59 -9.26 -2.55
N TYR A 69 4.63 -9.72 -3.26
CA TYR A 69 5.10 -11.09 -3.24
C TYR A 69 5.69 -11.51 -1.91
N LEU A 70 6.58 -10.70 -1.30
CA LEU A 70 7.25 -11.07 -0.05
C LEU A 70 6.26 -11.26 1.11
N PRO A 71 5.31 -10.34 1.37
CA PRO A 71 4.26 -10.57 2.36
C PRO A 71 3.46 -11.86 2.08
N ALA A 72 3.07 -12.11 0.82
CA ALA A 72 2.32 -13.32 0.47
C ALA A 72 3.15 -14.60 0.67
N LYS A 73 4.42 -14.59 0.27
CA LYS A 73 5.37 -15.69 0.48
C LYS A 73 5.50 -16.01 1.96
N TYR A 74 5.76 -15.01 2.80
CA TYR A 74 5.95 -15.23 4.24
C TYR A 74 4.67 -15.68 4.94
N LEU A 75 3.51 -15.14 4.57
CA LEU A 75 2.22 -15.61 5.12
C LEU A 75 1.93 -17.06 4.74
N PHE A 76 2.32 -17.49 3.54
CA PHE A 76 2.20 -18.88 3.12
C PHE A 76 3.24 -19.78 3.80
N GLU A 77 4.53 -19.48 3.67
CA GLU A 77 5.62 -20.37 4.08
C GLU A 77 5.86 -20.39 5.59
N LEU A 78 5.75 -19.23 6.26
CA LEU A 78 6.00 -19.09 7.70
C LEU A 78 4.71 -19.07 8.51
N GLY A 79 3.68 -18.40 7.98
CA GLY A 79 2.36 -18.33 8.61
C GLY A 79 1.49 -19.57 8.38
N GLY A 80 1.84 -20.41 7.39
CA GLY A 80 1.07 -21.60 7.04
C GLY A 80 -0.32 -21.30 6.46
N VAL A 81 -0.55 -20.10 5.91
CA VAL A 81 -1.87 -19.67 5.40
C VAL A 81 -1.98 -20.01 3.90
N PRO A 82 -2.71 -21.08 3.51
CA PRO A 82 -2.64 -21.61 2.13
C PRO A 82 -3.15 -20.65 1.06
N HIS A 83 -4.10 -19.78 1.41
CA HIS A 83 -4.68 -18.78 0.50
C HIS A 83 -3.65 -17.77 -0.05
N PHE A 84 -2.50 -17.60 0.60
CA PHE A 84 -1.45 -16.71 0.07
C PHE A 84 -0.54 -17.38 -0.97
N ARG A 85 -0.71 -18.68 -1.22
CA ARG A 85 0.06 -19.41 -2.24
C ARG A 85 -0.12 -18.86 -3.65
N THR A 86 -1.30 -18.31 -3.96
CA THR A 86 -1.68 -17.77 -5.27
C THR A 86 -1.76 -16.25 -5.30
N LYS A 87 -1.29 -15.56 -4.25
CA LYS A 87 -1.32 -14.10 -4.15
C LYS A 87 0.04 -13.45 -4.37
N GLY A 88 0.02 -12.13 -4.58
CA GLY A 88 1.19 -11.27 -4.63
C GLY A 88 2.04 -11.37 -5.91
N ARG A 89 1.54 -12.01 -6.97
CA ARG A 89 2.26 -12.23 -8.24
C ARG A 89 1.32 -12.20 -9.44
N MET A 90 1.82 -11.75 -10.59
CA MET A 90 1.10 -11.72 -11.87
C MET A 90 1.43 -12.98 -12.67
N GLN A 91 0.62 -14.04 -12.50
CA GLN A 91 0.80 -15.32 -13.18
C GLN A 91 -0.57 -15.95 -13.49
N GLU A 92 -0.64 -16.76 -14.55
CA GLU A 92 -1.86 -17.52 -14.86
C GLU A 92 -2.23 -18.45 -13.69
N GLY A 93 -3.52 -18.50 -13.36
CA GLY A 93 -4.05 -19.28 -12.24
C GLY A 93 -3.85 -18.64 -10.85
N CYS A 94 -3.25 -17.45 -10.76
CA CYS A 94 -3.21 -16.66 -9.52
C CYS A 94 -4.42 -15.73 -9.38
N ASP A 95 -4.67 -15.27 -8.16
CA ASP A 95 -5.78 -14.37 -7.83
C ASP A 95 -5.60 -13.01 -8.54
N ALA A 96 -6.67 -12.47 -9.13
CA ALA A 96 -6.64 -11.19 -9.86
C ALA A 96 -6.68 -9.96 -8.93
N ASP A 97 -5.83 -9.94 -7.90
CA ASP A 97 -5.59 -8.79 -7.03
C ASP A 97 -4.58 -7.84 -7.72
N ILE A 98 -5.09 -6.94 -8.58
CA ILE A 98 -4.29 -6.16 -9.53
C ILE A 98 -4.37 -4.67 -9.19
N CYS A 99 -3.22 -3.99 -9.18
CA CYS A 99 -3.11 -2.55 -9.02
C CYS A 99 -2.46 -1.96 -10.28
N ILE A 100 -3.14 -1.04 -10.95
CA ILE A 100 -2.57 -0.24 -12.04
C ILE A 100 -1.97 1.01 -11.40
N LEU A 101 -0.68 1.24 -11.61
CA LEU A 101 0.04 2.39 -11.07
C LEU A 101 0.87 3.08 -12.15
N ASP A 102 0.98 4.40 -12.04
CA ASP A 102 1.89 5.22 -12.82
C ASP A 102 3.19 5.40 -12.01
N PRO A 103 4.29 4.74 -12.40
CA PRO A 103 5.53 4.80 -11.65
C PRO A 103 6.16 6.19 -11.65
N ASP A 104 5.86 7.02 -12.65
CA ASP A 104 6.45 8.35 -12.79
C ASP A 104 5.75 9.38 -11.91
N THR A 105 4.48 9.17 -11.58
CA THR A 105 3.66 10.16 -10.85
C THR A 105 3.14 9.74 -9.49
N VAL A 106 3.26 8.46 -9.10
CA VAL A 106 2.74 7.97 -7.81
C VAL A 106 3.25 8.77 -6.60
N THR A 107 2.36 9.21 -5.72
CA THR A 107 2.73 10.00 -4.53
C THR A 107 1.70 9.89 -3.39
N ASP A 108 2.19 9.89 -2.15
CA ASP A 108 1.36 10.14 -0.97
C ASP A 108 0.87 11.59 -0.94
N ASN A 109 -0.40 11.80 -0.57
CA ASN A 109 -0.98 13.12 -0.35
C ASN A 109 -1.34 13.38 1.12
N SER A 110 -1.40 12.33 1.93
CA SER A 110 -1.78 12.44 3.34
C SER A 110 -0.70 13.13 4.17
N THR A 111 -1.11 14.07 5.02
CA THR A 111 -0.18 14.81 5.88
C THR A 111 -0.61 14.75 7.36
N TYR A 112 0.17 15.37 8.24
CA TYR A 112 -0.21 15.56 9.64
C TYR A 112 -1.13 16.78 9.85
N GLN A 113 -1.43 17.56 8.81
CA GLN A 113 -2.32 18.70 8.94
C GLN A 113 -3.74 18.24 9.27
N PRO A 114 -4.48 19.01 10.10
CA PRO A 114 -5.86 18.69 10.42
C PRO A 114 -6.71 18.51 9.16
N GLY A 115 -7.38 17.37 9.06
CA GLY A 115 -8.24 17.03 7.93
C GLY A 115 -7.55 16.43 6.70
N GLU A 116 -6.23 16.27 6.71
CA GLU A 116 -5.46 15.74 5.57
C GLU A 116 -4.96 14.30 5.77
N GLY A 117 -5.27 13.66 6.90
CA GLY A 117 -4.71 12.35 7.28
C GLY A 117 -5.16 11.17 6.41
N MET A 118 -6.28 11.32 5.70
CA MET A 118 -6.89 10.28 4.84
C MET A 118 -6.79 10.58 3.34
N LEU A 119 -6.11 11.67 2.94
CA LEU A 119 -5.97 11.98 1.51
C LEU A 119 -5.34 10.77 0.77
N PRO A 120 -5.98 10.27 -0.30
CA PRO A 120 -5.54 9.05 -0.97
C PRO A 120 -4.24 9.29 -1.73
N THR A 121 -3.50 8.22 -2.00
CA THR A 121 -2.35 8.26 -2.92
C THR A 121 -2.81 8.59 -4.35
N THR A 122 -2.10 9.47 -5.06
CA THR A 122 -2.30 9.71 -6.51
C THR A 122 -1.40 8.77 -7.33
N GLY A 123 -1.75 8.54 -8.59
CA GLY A 123 -0.99 7.69 -9.51
C GLY A 123 -1.38 6.21 -9.47
N ILE A 124 -2.53 5.89 -8.85
CA ILE A 124 -3.13 4.55 -8.83
C ILE A 124 -4.55 4.65 -9.39
N PRO A 125 -4.75 4.64 -10.71
CA PRO A 125 -6.06 4.86 -11.32
C PRO A 125 -7.04 3.71 -11.12
N TYR A 126 -6.57 2.48 -11.02
CA TYR A 126 -7.43 1.30 -10.91
C TYR A 126 -6.86 0.27 -9.94
N VAL A 127 -7.76 -0.33 -9.18
CA VAL A 127 -7.50 -1.51 -8.36
C VAL A 127 -8.61 -2.52 -8.64
N LEU A 128 -8.22 -3.74 -8.99
CA LEU A 128 -9.11 -4.88 -9.15
C LEU A 128 -8.88 -5.84 -7.98
N VAL A 129 -9.97 -6.27 -7.38
CA VAL A 129 -9.99 -7.30 -6.34
C VAL A 129 -11.10 -8.26 -6.73
N ASN A 130 -10.84 -9.56 -6.64
CA ASN A 130 -11.82 -10.60 -6.97
C ASN A 130 -13.12 -10.46 -6.18
#